data_AF-A0ABD6BFC7-F1
#
_entry.id   AF-A0ABD6BFC7-F1
#
_cell.length_a   1.000
_cell.length_b   1.000
_cell.length_c   1.000
_cell.angle_alpha   90.00
_cell.angle_beta   90.00
_cell.angle_gamma   90.00
#
_symmetry.space_group_name_H-M   'P 1'
#
loop_
_entity.id
_entity.type
_entity.pdbx_description
1 polymer ?
#
loop_
_entity_poly.entity_id
_entity_poly.type
_entity_poly.pdbx_seq_one_letter_code
_entity_poly.pdbx_strand_id
1 'polypeptide(L)'
;MATTDRPTPDGADAIDLTTRVRRRILPVLHRLKAPLGGYAICRQHPAEYVGTLKRTLETVRSLLEDLAFELEPIASLKIHDDGRRSAGSWVRRESPLSRWQLHVTLFRTGAGAVEVFAHREHSWLRHPYKHYTQDGWDSQGGVDRMRSILSAHGVPFWIE
;
A
#
# COMPACT_ATOMS: atom_id res chain seq x y z
N MET A 1 -9.17 25.26 -4.44
CA MET A 1 -9.93 24.69 -3.32
C MET A 1 -9.07 23.63 -2.64
N ALA A 2 -8.51 23.96 -1.48
CA ALA A 2 -7.73 23.03 -0.69
C ALA A 2 -8.69 22.16 0.13
N THR A 3 -8.83 20.89 -0.24
CA THR A 3 -9.55 19.91 0.58
C THR A 3 -8.73 19.69 1.85
N THR A 4 -9.14 20.35 2.92
CA THR A 4 -8.66 20.10 4.27
C THR A 4 -9.04 18.67 4.66
N ASP A 5 -8.01 17.84 4.83
CA ASP A 5 -8.11 16.51 5.43
C ASP A 5 -8.54 16.74 6.89
N ARG A 6 -9.86 16.79 7.12
CA ARG A 6 -10.44 16.93 8.46
C ARG A 6 -10.05 15.68 9.24
N PRO A 7 -9.48 15.79 10.45
CA PRO A 7 -9.21 14.61 11.25
C PRO A 7 -10.56 13.98 11.59
N THR A 8 -10.82 12.78 11.06
CA THR A 8 -11.95 11.98 11.52
C THR A 8 -11.57 11.42 12.89
N PRO A 9 -12.34 11.71 13.95
CA PRO A 9 -12.09 11.16 15.27
C PRO A 9 -12.75 9.79 15.33
N ASP A 10 -12.03 8.76 14.90
CA ASP A 10 -12.31 7.41 15.36
C ASP A 10 -11.02 6.57 15.30
N GLY A 11 -10.66 5.95 16.43
CA GLY A 11 -9.39 5.24 16.59
C GLY A 11 -9.22 4.11 15.55
N ALA A 12 -10.32 3.45 15.21
CA ALA A 12 -10.39 2.33 14.28
C ALA A 12 -10.04 2.67 12.83
N ASP A 13 -10.08 3.96 12.50
CA ASP A 13 -9.99 4.47 11.14
C ASP A 13 -8.78 5.39 10.92
N ALA A 14 -7.97 5.54 11.97
CA ALA A 14 -6.75 6.33 11.97
C ALA A 14 -5.64 5.63 11.17
N ILE A 15 -5.04 6.37 10.23
CA ILE A 15 -3.80 5.97 9.56
C ILE A 15 -2.63 5.97 10.55
N ASP A 16 -1.65 5.07 10.35
CA ASP A 16 -0.45 4.97 11.17
C ASP A 16 0.49 6.18 11.01
N LEU A 17 1.43 6.35 11.94
CA LEU A 17 2.35 7.48 11.93
C LEU A 17 3.23 7.52 10.68
N THR A 18 3.72 6.37 10.21
CA THR A 18 4.55 6.27 8.99
C THR A 18 3.75 6.74 7.78
N THR A 19 2.50 6.32 7.64
CA THR A 19 1.60 6.78 6.57
C THR A 19 1.28 8.27 6.69
N ARG A 20 1.04 8.80 7.89
CA ARG A 20 0.82 10.26 8.10
C ARG A 20 2.02 11.07 7.63
N VAL A 21 3.22 10.67 8.05
CA VAL A 21 4.47 11.31 7.67
C VAL A 21 4.67 11.24 6.15
N ARG A 22 4.47 10.07 5.54
CA ARG A 22 4.56 9.87 4.08
C ARG A 22 3.57 10.77 3.33
N ARG A 23 2.31 10.85 3.76
CA ARG A 23 1.28 11.74 3.17
C ARG A 23 1.64 13.23 3.28
N ARG A 24 2.45 13.63 4.26
CA ARG A 24 2.90 15.01 4.44
C ARG A 24 4.14 15.33 3.61
N ILE A 25 5.12 14.43 3.56
CA ILE A 25 6.45 14.68 2.99
C ILE A 25 6.50 14.34 1.49
N LEU A 26 5.95 13.19 1.08
CA LEU A 26 6.10 12.71 -0.30
C LEU A 26 5.53 13.66 -1.36
N PRO A 27 4.43 14.42 -1.14
CA PRO A 27 4.01 15.44 -2.10
C PRO A 27 5.01 16.57 -2.32
N VAL A 28 5.75 16.97 -1.28
CA VAL A 28 6.81 17.98 -1.42
C VAL A 28 7.95 17.40 -2.22
N LEU A 29 8.43 16.20 -1.85
CA LEU A 29 9.49 15.50 -2.56
C LEU A 29 9.13 15.24 -4.02
N HIS A 30 7.88 14.91 -4.31
CA HIS A 30 7.42 14.69 -5.68
C HIS A 30 7.53 15.95 -6.53
N ARG A 31 7.12 17.12 -6.01
CA ARG A 31 7.26 18.39 -6.73
C ARG A 31 8.71 18.76 -7.04
N LEU A 32 9.63 18.39 -6.16
CA LEU A 32 11.06 18.64 -6.37
C LEU A 32 11.68 17.67 -7.38
N LYS A 33 11.24 16.40 -7.38
CA LYS A 33 11.78 15.34 -8.26
C LYS A 33 11.16 15.33 -9.65
N ALA A 34 9.89 15.72 -9.79
CA ALA A 34 9.16 15.66 -11.06
C ALA A 34 9.84 16.41 -12.22
N PRO A 35 10.41 17.62 -12.04
CA PRO A 35 11.15 18.30 -13.10
C PRO A 35 12.41 17.57 -13.58
N LEU A 36 12.94 16.66 -12.76
CA LEU A 36 14.13 15.85 -13.05
C LEU A 36 13.76 14.44 -13.55
N GLY A 37 12.49 14.20 -13.88
CA GLY A 37 11.98 12.89 -14.31
C GLY A 37 11.79 11.88 -13.17
N GLY A 38 11.96 12.27 -11.91
CA GLY A 38 11.74 11.41 -10.75
C GLY A 38 10.32 11.54 -10.17
N TYR A 39 9.89 10.55 -9.39
CA TYR A 39 8.60 10.59 -8.71
C TYR A 39 8.67 10.12 -7.25
N ALA A 40 7.67 10.55 -6.47
CA ALA A 40 7.44 10.10 -5.10
C ALA A 40 5.93 9.88 -4.82
N ILE A 41 5.09 10.20 -5.82
CA ILE A 41 3.67 9.91 -5.90
C ILE A 41 3.46 9.20 -7.24
N CYS A 42 2.63 8.16 -7.27
CA CYS A 42 2.20 7.53 -8.52
C CYS A 42 0.74 7.08 -8.41
N ARG A 43 0.10 6.82 -9.56
CA ARG A 43 -1.24 6.26 -9.59
C ARG A 43 -1.21 4.78 -9.18
N GLN A 44 -2.24 4.35 -8.47
CA GLN A 44 -2.49 2.95 -8.19
C GLN A 44 -2.99 2.29 -9.47
N HIS A 45 -2.38 1.17 -9.87
CA HIS A 45 -2.80 0.45 -11.07
C HIS A 45 -3.95 -0.51 -10.73
N PRO A 46 -5.04 -0.58 -11.53
CA PRO A 46 -6.20 -1.43 -11.24
C PRO A 46 -5.87 -2.93 -11.30
N ALA A 47 -4.89 -3.34 -12.13
CA ALA A 47 -4.45 -4.74 -12.18
C ALA A 47 -3.78 -5.23 -10.88
N GLU A 48 -3.48 -4.34 -9.94
CA GLU A 48 -2.98 -4.71 -8.61
C GLU A 48 -4.12 -4.99 -7.62
N TYR A 49 -5.40 -4.86 -8.02
CA TYR A 49 -6.52 -5.00 -7.11
C TYR A 49 -6.68 -6.45 -6.62
N VAL A 50 -6.53 -6.64 -5.31
CA VAL A 50 -6.72 -7.92 -4.63
C VAL A 50 -8.20 -8.14 -4.36
N GLY A 51 -8.85 -7.11 -3.82
CA GLY A 51 -10.22 -7.15 -3.36
C GLY A 51 -10.46 -6.15 -2.24
N THR A 52 -11.71 -6.05 -1.82
CA THR A 52 -12.12 -5.27 -0.67
C THR A 52 -12.26 -6.17 0.56
N LEU A 53 -11.80 -5.71 1.71
CA LEU A 53 -12.05 -6.31 3.02
C LEU A 53 -13.10 -5.48 3.74
N LYS A 54 -14.25 -6.09 4.09
CA LYS A 54 -15.32 -5.46 4.89
C LYS A 54 -14.92 -5.40 6.38
N ARG A 55 -13.83 -4.69 6.66
CA ARG A 55 -13.21 -4.49 7.97
C ARG A 55 -12.64 -3.08 8.04
N THR A 56 -12.55 -2.52 9.24
CA THR A 56 -11.95 -1.20 9.47
C THR A 56 -10.45 -1.20 9.13
N LEU A 57 -9.88 0.00 8.96
CA LEU A 57 -8.45 0.11 8.66
C LEU A 57 -7.58 -0.50 9.77
N GLU A 58 -7.91 -0.25 11.04
CA GLU A 58 -7.19 -0.83 12.18
C GLU A 58 -7.21 -2.36 12.13
N THR A 59 -8.39 -2.98 11.93
CA THR A 59 -8.49 -4.44 11.86
C THR A 59 -7.70 -5.02 10.69
N VAL A 60 -7.68 -4.35 9.53
CA VAL A 60 -6.88 -4.79 8.38
C VAL A 60 -5.38 -4.67 8.66
N ARG A 61 -4.95 -3.63 9.38
CA ARG A 61 -3.54 -3.46 9.77
C ARG A 61 -3.08 -4.55 10.75
N SER A 62 -3.86 -4.81 11.81
CA SER A 62 -3.55 -5.89 12.75
C SER A 62 -3.53 -7.26 12.05
N LEU A 63 -4.47 -7.50 11.12
CA LEU A 63 -4.45 -8.69 10.29
C LEU A 63 -3.15 -8.81 9.48
N LEU A 64 -2.69 -7.72 8.86
CA LEU A 64 -1.44 -7.75 8.09
C LEU A 64 -0.23 -8.05 8.99
N GLU A 65 -0.18 -7.49 10.20
CA GLU A 65 0.85 -7.79 11.20
C GLU A 65 0.83 -9.29 11.58
N ASP A 66 -0.34 -9.87 11.84
CA ASP A 66 -0.52 -11.30 12.12
C ASP A 66 -0.07 -12.19 10.95
N LEU A 67 -0.20 -11.70 9.72
CA LEU A 67 0.26 -12.36 8.49
C LEU A 67 1.75 -12.12 8.18
N ALA A 68 2.49 -11.56 9.13
CA ALA A 68 3.91 -11.20 9.05
C ALA A 68 4.23 -10.17 7.95
N PHE A 69 3.32 -9.22 7.71
CA PHE A 69 3.63 -8.00 6.98
C PHE A 69 4.18 -6.93 7.93
N GLU A 70 5.06 -6.11 7.40
CA GLU A 70 5.66 -4.96 8.07
C GLU A 70 5.30 -3.68 7.31
N LEU A 71 5.35 -2.53 7.99
CA LEU A 71 5.20 -1.23 7.31
C LEU A 71 6.35 -0.98 6.34
N GLU A 72 6.03 -0.42 5.17
CA GLU A 72 7.01 0.02 4.20
C GLU A 72 7.21 1.54 4.23
N PRO A 73 8.35 2.03 4.79
CA PRO A 73 8.62 3.46 4.81
C PRO A 73 9.09 4.00 3.45
N ILE A 74 9.77 3.15 2.66
CA ILE A 74 10.39 3.53 1.38
C ILE A 74 9.54 2.99 0.24
N ALA A 75 8.47 3.73 -0.07
CA ALA A 75 7.64 3.49 -1.25
C ALA A 75 6.94 4.79 -1.66
N SER A 76 6.68 4.93 -2.96
CA SER A 76 5.90 6.06 -3.48
C SER A 76 4.49 6.09 -2.87
N LEU A 77 3.96 7.29 -2.61
CA LEU A 77 2.59 7.43 -2.15
C LEU A 77 1.64 7.11 -3.31
N LYS A 78 0.76 6.13 -3.12
CA LYS A 78 -0.19 5.71 -4.15
C LYS A 78 -1.45 6.58 -4.10
N ILE A 79 -1.92 6.97 -5.29
CA ILE A 79 -3.16 7.72 -5.48
C ILE A 79 -4.14 6.82 -6.23
N HIS A 80 -5.29 6.56 -5.63
CA HIS A 80 -6.39 5.84 -6.27
C HIS A 80 -6.98 6.67 -7.41
N ASP A 81 -7.67 6.05 -8.36
CA ASP A 81 -8.22 6.75 -9.54
C ASP A 81 -9.28 7.80 -9.19
N ASP A 82 -9.96 7.63 -8.06
CA ASP A 82 -10.90 8.63 -7.50
C ASP A 82 -10.22 9.73 -6.66
N GLY A 83 -8.88 9.75 -6.61
CA GLY A 83 -8.09 10.76 -5.91
C GLY A 83 -7.83 10.46 -4.43
N ARG A 84 -8.35 9.36 -3.86
CA ARG A 84 -7.99 8.93 -2.50
C ARG A 84 -6.49 8.63 -2.41
N ARG A 85 -5.88 8.96 -1.27
CA ARG A 85 -4.47 8.64 -0.99
C ARG A 85 -4.39 7.31 -0.26
N SER A 86 -3.33 6.54 -0.50
CA SER A 86 -3.09 5.28 0.22
C SER A 86 -3.09 5.50 1.73
N ALA A 87 -3.79 4.64 2.45
CA ALA A 87 -3.95 4.59 3.89
C ALA A 87 -2.97 3.63 4.58
N GLY A 88 -2.18 2.88 3.81
CA GLY A 88 -1.11 2.01 4.30
C GLY A 88 -0.24 1.50 3.15
N SER A 89 0.99 1.12 3.48
CA SER A 89 1.99 0.54 2.58
C SER A 89 2.71 -0.52 3.39
N TRP A 90 2.59 -1.77 2.98
CA TRP A 90 2.93 -2.94 3.76
C TRP A 90 3.70 -3.92 2.91
N VAL A 91 4.62 -4.65 3.51
CA VAL A 91 5.52 -5.55 2.80
C VAL A 91 5.66 -6.85 3.57
N ARG A 92 5.64 -7.95 2.84
CA ARG A 92 5.99 -9.27 3.37
C ARG A 92 7.16 -9.85 2.60
N ARG A 93 8.12 -10.40 3.33
CA ARG A 93 9.34 -11.02 2.79
C ARG A 93 9.54 -12.37 3.45
N GLU A 94 10.17 -13.29 2.73
CA GLU A 94 10.56 -14.59 3.29
C GLU A 94 11.74 -14.46 4.28
N SER A 95 12.57 -13.42 4.11
CA SER A 95 13.63 -13.02 5.02
C SER A 95 13.98 -11.54 4.81
N PRO A 96 14.63 -10.85 5.76
CA PRO A 96 14.91 -9.41 5.66
C PRO A 96 15.62 -8.99 4.38
N LEU A 97 16.57 -9.83 3.89
CA LEU A 97 17.34 -9.58 2.68
C LEU A 97 16.86 -10.42 1.48
N SER A 98 15.59 -10.84 1.48
CA SER A 98 15.02 -11.49 0.30
C SER A 98 15.07 -10.54 -0.91
N ARG A 99 15.33 -11.11 -2.09
CA ARG A 99 15.38 -10.35 -3.36
C ARG A 99 14.01 -9.77 -3.74
N TRP A 100 12.95 -10.44 -3.33
CA TRP A 100 11.58 -10.12 -3.69
C TRP A 100 10.77 -9.81 -2.44
N GLN A 101 9.81 -8.91 -2.57
CA GLN A 101 8.80 -8.62 -1.56
C GLN A 101 7.42 -8.65 -2.19
N LEU A 102 6.43 -9.02 -1.39
CA LEU A 102 5.02 -8.78 -1.70
C LEU A 102 4.64 -7.45 -1.06
N HIS A 103 4.34 -6.45 -1.87
CA HIS A 103 3.92 -5.14 -1.39
C HIS A 103 2.40 -5.02 -1.51
N VAL A 104 1.79 -4.57 -0.42
CA VAL A 104 0.37 -4.32 -0.27
C VAL A 104 0.13 -2.83 0.01
N THR A 105 -0.75 -2.22 -0.78
CA THR A 105 -1.26 -0.86 -0.56
C THR A 105 -2.71 -0.93 -0.11
N LEU A 106 -3.07 -0.11 0.89
CA LEU A 106 -4.42 -0.03 1.42
C LEU A 106 -5.09 1.29 1.03
N PHE A 107 -6.38 1.26 0.71
CA PHE A 107 -7.21 2.45 0.57
C PHE A 107 -8.47 2.32 1.43
N ARG A 108 -8.75 3.35 2.23
CA ARG A 108 -10.01 3.42 3.00
C ARG A 108 -11.17 3.63 2.04
N THR A 109 -12.23 2.87 2.21
CA THR A 109 -13.55 3.19 1.65
C THR A 109 -14.35 3.95 2.72
N GLY A 110 -15.34 4.73 2.31
CA GLY A 110 -16.20 5.48 3.24
C GLY A 110 -17.13 4.60 4.11
N ALA A 111 -17.15 3.27 3.89
CA ALA A 111 -18.14 2.35 4.44
C ALA A 111 -17.55 1.35 5.47
N GLY A 112 -16.45 1.69 6.15
CA GLY A 112 -15.81 0.76 7.10
C GLY A 112 -15.20 -0.48 6.43
N ALA A 113 -14.80 -0.34 5.16
CA ALA A 113 -14.10 -1.35 4.39
C ALA A 113 -12.79 -0.79 3.83
N VAL A 114 -11.87 -1.69 3.45
CA VAL A 114 -10.55 -1.33 2.92
C VAL A 114 -10.34 -2.06 1.60
N GLU A 115 -10.04 -1.31 0.55
CA GLU A 115 -9.54 -1.88 -0.69
C GLU A 115 -8.06 -2.24 -0.52
N VAL A 116 -7.72 -3.43 -0.98
CA VAL A 116 -6.37 -3.98 -0.91
C VAL A 116 -5.83 -4.11 -2.33
N PHE A 117 -4.64 -3.58 -2.55
CA PHE A 117 -3.89 -3.72 -3.79
C PHE A 117 -2.56 -4.39 -3.49
N ALA A 118 -2.07 -5.23 -4.39
CA ALA A 118 -0.80 -5.91 -4.24
C ALA A 118 -0.05 -6.08 -5.55
N HIS A 119 1.26 -6.07 -5.45
CA HIS A 119 2.17 -6.48 -6.52
C HIS A 119 3.41 -7.12 -5.88
N ARG A 120 4.12 -7.92 -6.67
CA ARG A 120 5.43 -8.44 -6.32
C ARG A 120 6.49 -7.59 -6.98
N GLU A 121 7.52 -7.26 -6.22
CA GLU A 121 8.58 -6.37 -6.67
C GLU A 121 9.91 -6.68 -5.99
N HIS A 122 10.96 -6.01 -6.46
CA HIS A 122 12.25 -6.06 -5.79
C HIS A 122 12.20 -5.42 -4.41
N SER A 123 12.81 -6.09 -3.42
CA SER A 123 12.90 -5.57 -2.06
C SER A 123 13.73 -4.28 -2.02
N TRP A 124 13.17 -3.20 -1.47
CA TRP A 124 13.90 -1.94 -1.33
C TRP A 124 15.14 -2.05 -0.43
N LEU A 125 15.13 -2.98 0.54
CA LEU A 125 16.26 -3.23 1.43
C LEU A 125 17.49 -3.79 0.69
N ARG A 126 17.25 -4.62 -0.34
CA ARG A 126 18.32 -5.29 -1.09
C ARG A 126 18.59 -4.66 -2.46
N HIS A 127 17.57 -4.13 -3.10
CA HIS A 127 17.62 -3.59 -4.46
C HIS A 127 16.82 -2.27 -4.56
N PRO A 128 17.23 -1.21 -3.82
CA PRO A 128 16.49 0.04 -3.75
C PRO A 128 16.27 0.71 -5.12
N TYR A 129 17.29 0.66 -6.00
CA TYR A 129 17.16 1.22 -7.35
C TYR A 129 16.11 0.47 -8.18
N LYS A 130 16.19 -0.86 -8.21
CA LYS A 130 15.25 -1.70 -8.97
C LYS A 130 13.80 -1.59 -8.47
N HIS A 131 13.64 -1.50 -7.16
CA HIS A 131 12.36 -1.19 -6.51
C HIS A 131 11.79 0.13 -7.05
N TYR A 132 12.58 1.20 -7.05
CA TYR A 132 12.13 2.50 -7.54
C TYR A 132 11.92 2.58 -9.04
N THR A 133 12.62 1.81 -9.86
CA THR A 133 12.42 1.78 -11.32
C THR A 133 11.37 0.76 -11.76
N GLN A 134 10.66 0.11 -10.82
CA GLN A 134 9.65 -0.91 -11.11
C GLN A 134 10.20 -2.10 -11.93
N ASP A 135 11.49 -2.39 -11.78
CA ASP A 135 12.10 -3.54 -12.45
C ASP A 135 11.52 -4.84 -11.87
N GLY A 136 11.00 -5.71 -12.74
CA GLY A 136 10.36 -6.96 -12.34
C GLY A 136 9.02 -6.77 -11.61
N TRP A 137 8.30 -5.68 -11.87
CA TRP A 137 6.96 -5.43 -11.32
C TRP A 137 5.96 -6.49 -11.81
N ASP A 138 5.40 -7.24 -10.88
CA ASP A 138 4.49 -8.36 -11.15
C ASP A 138 3.18 -8.16 -10.37
N SER A 139 2.22 -7.50 -11.02
CA SER A 139 0.89 -7.24 -10.44
C SER A 139 0.09 -8.54 -10.27
N GLN A 140 0.05 -9.38 -11.31
CA GLN A 140 -0.76 -10.60 -11.29
C GLN A 140 -0.27 -11.58 -10.22
N GLY A 141 1.04 -11.87 -10.18
CA GLY A 141 1.62 -12.74 -9.16
C GLY A 141 1.53 -12.15 -7.76
N GLY A 142 1.54 -10.82 -7.62
CA GLY A 142 1.28 -10.15 -6.34
C GLY A 142 -0.16 -10.32 -5.86
N VAL A 143 -1.13 -10.09 -6.74
CA VAL A 143 -2.56 -10.29 -6.47
C VAL A 143 -2.84 -11.73 -6.08
N ASP A 144 -2.40 -12.70 -6.89
CA ASP A 144 -2.65 -14.11 -6.64
C ASP A 144 -2.03 -14.57 -5.32
N ARG A 145 -0.82 -14.11 -5.00
CA ARG A 145 -0.17 -14.45 -3.74
C ARG A 145 -0.87 -13.81 -2.54
N MET A 146 -1.32 -12.57 -2.64
CA MET A 146 -2.06 -11.93 -1.55
C MET A 146 -3.41 -12.62 -1.32
N ARG A 147 -4.15 -12.95 -2.39
CA ARG A 147 -5.41 -13.72 -2.30
C ARG A 147 -5.16 -15.09 -1.67
N SER A 148 -4.12 -15.79 -2.09
CA SER A 148 -3.74 -17.09 -1.51
C SER A 148 -3.44 -16.99 -0.01
N ILE A 149 -2.71 -15.95 0.44
CA ILE A 149 -2.45 -15.72 1.86
C ILE A 149 -3.75 -15.48 2.64
N LEU A 150 -4.62 -14.60 2.13
CA LEU A 150 -5.91 -14.31 2.76
C LEU A 150 -6.79 -15.56 2.87
N SER A 151 -6.94 -16.30 1.77
CA SER A 151 -7.73 -17.55 1.75
C SER A 151 -7.16 -18.61 2.68
N ALA A 152 -5.84 -18.79 2.72
CA ALA A 152 -5.19 -19.77 3.59
C ALA A 152 -5.43 -19.48 5.09
N HIS A 153 -5.68 -18.22 5.45
CA HIS A 153 -5.97 -17.79 6.82
C HIS A 153 -7.47 -17.53 7.06
N GLY A 154 -8.35 -17.97 6.14
CA GLY A 154 -9.79 -17.83 6.28
C GLY A 154 -10.28 -16.38 6.30
N VAL A 155 -9.53 -15.45 5.70
CA VAL A 155 -9.94 -14.04 5.61
C VAL A 155 -10.80 -13.84 4.36
N PRO A 156 -12.09 -13.48 4.50
CA PRO A 156 -12.95 -13.21 3.36
C PRO A 156 -12.59 -11.88 2.70
N PHE A 157 -12.60 -11.85 1.38
CA PHE A 157 -12.46 -10.66 0.54
C PHE A 157 -13.44 -10.71 -0.63
N TRP A 158 -13.81 -9.56 -1.15
CA TRP A 158 -14.76 -9.41 -2.25
C TRP A 158 -14.08 -8.78 -3.47
N ILE A 159 -14.35 -9.33 -4.65
CA ILE A 159 -13.91 -8.78 -5.93
C ILE A 159 -15.17 -8.19 -6.55
N GLU A 160 -15.12 -6.90 -6.87
CA GLU A 160 -16.19 -6.15 -7.55
C GLU A 160 -15.69 -5.72 -8.92
#